data_AF-A0A8T0A4P9-F1
#
_entry.id   AF-A0A8T0A4P9-F1
#
_cell.length_a   1.000
_cell.length_b   1.000
_cell.length_c   1.000
_cell.angle_alpha   90.00
_cell.angle_beta   90.00
_cell.angle_gamma   90.00
#
_symmetry.space_group_name_H-M   'P 1'
#
loop_
_entity.id
_entity.type
_entity.pdbx_description
1 polymer ?
#
loop_
_entity_poly.entity_id
_entity_poly.type
_entity_poly.pdbx_seq_one_letter_code
_entity_poly.pdbx_strand_id
1 'polypeptide(L)'
;MWQIVFWLCMYTVATWAQFPRQCVSPEVLRSGTCCPSPTGLANDECGLRSGRGRCMPVVADKRPHGPQYPHDGRDDRERWPLRFFNRTCQCNTKFSGYNCGRCRYGLSGVNCDQKITDMLGKPTFALPYWNFAIGGNECEICTDDMLGARSNFDVNSISSNSVFSQWRVICEDVEEYETLGTICNSTEGGPIRRNPGGNVAQPMLQKLPENEDIIDCLELKMFDTPPYYSTSAWSFRNTIEGYSTPKGKYDLKVRSLHNLAHLFLNGTGGQTHVSPNDPIFVLLHSFTDAIFDEWLRRHHPGTVFYPKQNAPIGHNWRFNMVPFWPPVTNGEMFASAQDRLGYSYEVQWPTRAYTVSEIITIVIVAVVLAVMVVVGSTACVIRVLVSREGLEPLLVEHLHRY
;
A
#
# COMPACT_ATOMS: atom_id res chain seq x y z
N MET A 1 -11.85 -20.23 -16.01
CA MET A 1 -11.61 -20.21 -14.56
C MET A 1 -10.67 -21.29 -14.05
N TRP A 2 -10.82 -22.57 -14.44
CA TRP A 2 -9.87 -23.63 -14.03
C TRP A 2 -8.43 -23.24 -14.37
N GLN A 3 -8.22 -22.61 -15.53
CA GLN A 3 -6.93 -22.02 -15.88
C GLN A 3 -6.45 -20.96 -14.87
N ILE A 4 -7.23 -19.93 -14.51
CA ILE A 4 -6.76 -18.82 -13.64
C ILE A 4 -6.33 -19.32 -12.26
N VAL A 5 -7.10 -20.22 -11.64
CA VAL A 5 -6.78 -20.83 -10.34
C VAL A 5 -5.60 -21.81 -10.45
N PHE A 6 -5.56 -22.64 -11.49
CA PHE A 6 -4.45 -23.59 -11.73
C PHE A 6 -3.13 -22.85 -12.04
N TRP A 7 -3.20 -21.66 -12.66
CA TRP A 7 -2.05 -20.79 -12.92
C TRP A 7 -1.59 -20.02 -11.67
N LEU A 8 -2.50 -19.60 -10.79
CA LEU A 8 -2.16 -19.04 -9.46
C LEU A 8 -1.38 -20.06 -8.61
N CYS A 9 -1.76 -21.34 -8.64
CA CYS A 9 -1.02 -22.39 -7.92
C CYS A 9 0.31 -22.82 -8.58
N MET A 10 0.45 -22.70 -9.90
CA MET A 10 1.70 -23.12 -10.60
C MET A 10 2.83 -22.08 -10.59
N TYR A 11 2.52 -20.79 -10.42
CA TYR A 11 3.51 -19.69 -10.55
C TYR A 11 3.61 -18.79 -9.33
N THR A 12 2.83 -19.05 -8.28
CA THR A 12 3.23 -18.60 -6.95
C THR A 12 4.57 -19.27 -6.64
N VAL A 13 5.62 -18.47 -6.44
CA VAL A 13 6.78 -18.97 -5.73
C VAL A 13 6.26 -19.30 -4.35
N ALA A 14 5.93 -20.57 -4.11
CA ALA A 14 5.66 -21.06 -2.78
C ALA A 14 6.90 -20.73 -1.96
N THR A 15 6.80 -19.73 -1.09
CA THR A 15 7.86 -19.40 -0.14
C THR A 15 7.82 -20.47 0.93
N TRP A 16 8.57 -21.55 0.71
CA TRP A 16 8.70 -22.65 1.67
C TRP A 16 9.49 -22.26 2.94
N ALA A 17 10.14 -21.10 2.92
CA ALA A 17 10.93 -20.57 4.02
C ALA A 17 11.09 -19.05 3.87
N GLN A 18 11.28 -18.37 4.99
CA GLN A 18 11.48 -16.92 5.01
C GLN A 18 12.86 -16.52 4.48
N PHE A 19 13.92 -17.12 5.03
CA PHE A 19 15.26 -16.95 4.50
C PHE A 19 15.47 -17.86 3.27
N PRO A 20 16.34 -17.48 2.32
CA PRO A 20 16.69 -18.34 1.21
C PRO A 20 17.19 -19.68 1.73
N ARG A 21 16.69 -20.80 1.20
CA ARG A 21 17.08 -22.16 1.66
C ARG A 21 18.60 -22.37 1.73
N GLN A 22 19.35 -21.77 0.81
CA GLN A 22 20.82 -21.80 0.77
C GLN A 22 21.49 -21.17 2.00
N CYS A 23 20.77 -20.30 2.72
CA CYS A 23 21.26 -19.62 3.93
C CYS A 23 20.82 -20.30 5.23
N VAL A 24 19.97 -21.33 5.17
CA VAL A 24 19.42 -22.02 6.35
C VAL A 24 20.16 -23.34 6.57
N SER A 25 21.49 -23.24 6.74
CA SER A 25 22.36 -24.36 7.14
C SER A 25 23.12 -24.00 8.42
N PRO A 26 23.55 -24.98 9.23
CA PRO A 26 24.31 -24.70 10.45
C PRO A 26 25.59 -23.88 10.20
N GLU A 27 26.27 -24.12 9.08
CA GLU A 27 27.48 -23.39 8.69
C GLU A 27 27.17 -21.92 8.38
N VAL A 28 26.14 -21.67 7.56
CA VAL A 28 25.79 -20.31 7.15
C VAL A 28 25.23 -19.49 8.31
N LEU A 29 24.38 -20.09 9.16
CA LEU A 29 23.85 -19.44 10.36
C LEU A 29 24.97 -19.08 11.36
N ARG A 30 25.97 -19.95 11.55
CA ARG A 30 27.14 -19.65 12.38
C ARG A 30 27.99 -18.52 11.81
N SER A 31 28.09 -18.43 10.49
CA SER A 31 28.84 -17.35 9.81
C SER A 31 28.16 -15.98 9.89
N GLY A 32 26.84 -15.95 10.12
CA GLY A 32 26.03 -14.72 10.07
C GLY A 32 25.96 -14.05 8.69
N THR A 33 26.33 -14.76 7.61
CA THR A 33 26.45 -14.20 6.26
C THR A 33 25.54 -14.95 5.27
N CYS A 34 24.49 -14.29 4.76
CA CYS A 34 23.62 -14.85 3.72
C CYS A 34 23.87 -14.15 2.38
N CYS A 35 24.84 -14.65 1.60
CA CYS A 35 25.28 -14.05 0.33
C CYS A 35 25.41 -15.07 -0.82
N PRO A 36 24.35 -15.81 -1.17
CA PRO A 36 24.41 -16.83 -2.21
C PRO A 36 24.70 -16.24 -3.60
N SER A 37 25.22 -17.08 -4.50
CA SER A 37 25.44 -16.69 -5.89
C SER A 37 24.15 -16.72 -6.72
N PRO A 38 24.02 -15.90 -7.79
CA PRO A 38 22.95 -16.00 -8.77
C PRO A 38 22.88 -17.38 -9.41
N THR A 39 21.67 -17.83 -9.75
CA THR A 39 21.47 -19.08 -10.49
C THR A 39 22.24 -19.05 -11.82
N GLY A 40 23.03 -20.08 -12.08
CA GLY A 40 23.86 -20.17 -13.30
C GLY A 40 25.20 -19.44 -13.23
N LEU A 41 25.50 -18.72 -12.13
CA LEU A 41 26.78 -18.05 -11.91
C LEU A 41 27.47 -18.65 -10.67
N ALA A 42 28.12 -19.80 -10.84
CA ALA A 42 28.78 -20.50 -9.74
C ALA A 42 29.94 -19.66 -9.17
N ASN A 43 30.09 -19.67 -7.83
CA ASN A 43 31.15 -18.95 -7.10
C ASN A 43 31.17 -17.44 -7.38
N ASP A 44 29.98 -16.85 -7.58
CA ASP A 44 29.77 -15.42 -7.81
C ASP A 44 28.85 -14.82 -6.74
N GLU A 45 29.32 -14.72 -5.48
CA GLU A 45 28.53 -14.21 -4.36
C GLU A 45 27.85 -12.87 -4.67
N CYS A 46 26.52 -12.82 -4.54
CA CYS A 46 25.71 -11.65 -4.87
C CYS A 46 25.90 -11.12 -6.30
N GLY A 47 26.50 -11.90 -7.18
CA GLY A 47 26.87 -11.49 -8.53
C GLY A 47 28.01 -10.46 -8.59
N LEU A 48 29.01 -10.55 -7.70
CA LEU A 48 30.16 -9.64 -7.67
C LEU A 48 30.95 -9.58 -8.99
N ARG A 49 31.32 -10.74 -9.54
CA ARG A 49 32.07 -10.91 -10.80
C ARG A 49 31.24 -10.49 -12.00
N SER A 50 29.93 -10.77 -11.97
CA SER A 50 28.98 -10.34 -13.00
C SER A 50 28.53 -8.88 -12.85
N GLY A 51 29.00 -8.15 -11.83
CA GLY A 51 28.65 -6.75 -11.61
C GLY A 51 27.19 -6.52 -11.18
N ARG A 52 26.51 -7.53 -10.64
CA ARG A 52 25.10 -7.44 -10.19
C ARG A 52 24.96 -6.94 -8.76
N GLY A 53 25.95 -7.15 -7.92
CA GLY A 53 25.87 -6.79 -6.51
C GLY A 53 27.11 -7.19 -5.73
N ARG A 54 27.02 -7.12 -4.40
CA ARG A 54 28.11 -7.48 -3.49
C ARG A 54 27.58 -7.85 -2.12
N CYS A 55 28.30 -8.72 -1.42
CA CYS A 55 28.00 -9.09 -0.04
C CYS A 55 28.44 -7.97 0.93
N MET A 56 27.49 -7.31 1.58
CA MET A 56 27.72 -6.11 2.40
C MET A 56 27.18 -6.29 3.82
N PRO A 57 27.76 -5.56 4.82
CA PRO A 57 27.15 -5.49 6.14
C PRO A 57 25.71 -4.97 6.09
N VAL A 58 24.83 -5.61 6.85
CA VAL A 58 23.45 -5.20 7.02
C VAL A 58 23.39 -3.89 7.80
N VAL A 59 22.59 -2.96 7.30
CA VAL A 59 22.23 -1.73 8.02
C VAL A 59 20.85 -1.94 8.63
N ALA A 60 20.77 -1.93 9.96
CA ALA A 60 19.50 -1.95 10.70
C ALA A 60 19.37 -0.66 11.51
N ASP A 61 18.13 -0.20 11.72
CA ASP A 61 17.87 1.00 12.51
C ASP A 61 18.32 0.79 13.97
N LYS A 62 19.09 1.75 14.47
CA LYS A 62 19.63 1.74 15.85
C LYS A 62 18.94 2.76 16.75
N ARG A 63 17.98 3.51 16.20
CA ARG A 63 17.27 4.55 16.95
C ARG A 63 16.30 3.91 17.94
N PRO A 64 15.98 4.61 19.05
CA PRO A 64 15.02 4.11 20.02
C PRO A 64 13.64 3.93 19.38
N HIS A 65 12.92 2.92 19.84
CA HIS A 65 11.47 2.81 19.67
C HIS A 65 10.74 3.41 20.87
N GLY A 66 9.42 3.53 20.77
CA GLY A 66 8.58 4.00 21.85
C GLY A 66 8.57 3.02 23.05
N PRO A 67 8.05 3.48 24.20
CA PRO A 67 8.10 2.74 25.47
C PRO A 67 7.13 1.54 25.54
N GLN A 68 6.33 1.30 24.50
CA GLN A 68 5.32 0.23 24.46
C GLN A 68 5.93 -1.18 24.50
N TYR A 69 7.23 -1.31 24.17
CA TYR A 69 7.97 -2.57 24.19
C TYR A 69 9.11 -2.48 25.22
N PRO A 70 8.96 -3.10 26.42
CA PRO A 70 9.95 -3.02 27.50
C PRO A 70 10.93 -4.21 27.53
N HIS A 71 11.02 -5.00 26.46
CA HIS A 71 11.68 -6.31 26.46
C HIS A 71 12.92 -6.40 25.57
N ASP A 72 13.65 -5.29 25.41
CA ASP A 72 14.88 -5.26 24.62
C ASP A 72 15.84 -6.41 24.95
N GLY A 73 16.32 -7.09 23.91
CA GLY A 73 17.21 -8.24 24.02
C GLY A 73 16.50 -9.59 24.08
N ARG A 74 15.16 -9.64 23.95
CA ARG A 74 14.38 -10.88 24.10
C ARG A 74 13.80 -11.41 22.79
N ASP A 75 13.63 -10.56 21.78
CA ASP A 75 12.92 -10.93 20.55
C ASP A 75 13.82 -10.90 19.32
N ASP A 76 13.74 -11.95 18.51
CA ASP A 76 14.56 -12.12 17.29
C ASP A 76 14.28 -11.07 16.21
N ARG A 77 13.11 -10.41 16.28
CA ARG A 77 12.67 -9.37 15.36
C ARG A 77 13.31 -8.02 15.64
N GLU A 78 13.93 -7.84 16.81
CA GLU A 78 14.64 -6.63 17.16
C GLU A 78 15.80 -6.36 16.20
N ARG A 79 15.88 -5.12 15.68
CA ARG A 79 16.93 -4.71 14.73
C ARG A 79 17.07 -5.72 13.58
N TRP A 80 15.93 -6.21 13.08
CA TRP A 80 15.84 -7.18 12.00
C TRP A 80 16.79 -6.82 10.85
N PRO A 81 17.53 -7.78 10.27
CA PRO A 81 17.65 -9.22 10.60
C PRO A 81 18.87 -9.60 11.48
N LEU A 82 19.44 -8.67 12.27
CA LEU A 82 20.77 -8.82 12.87
C LEU A 82 20.95 -9.98 13.87
N ARG A 83 19.85 -10.60 14.33
CA ARG A 83 19.90 -11.82 15.16
C ARG A 83 20.29 -13.06 14.35
N PHE A 84 20.04 -13.06 13.04
CA PHE A 84 20.34 -14.17 12.14
C PHE A 84 21.53 -13.86 11.24
N PHE A 85 21.51 -12.70 10.57
CA PHE A 85 22.51 -12.35 9.57
C PHE A 85 22.95 -10.89 9.73
N ASN A 86 24.26 -10.67 9.76
CA ASN A 86 24.88 -9.35 9.76
C ASN A 86 25.46 -8.95 8.40
N ARG A 87 25.43 -9.85 7.41
CA ARG A 87 25.80 -9.59 6.01
C ARG A 87 24.75 -10.16 5.04
N THR A 88 24.44 -9.40 3.99
CA THR A 88 23.50 -9.78 2.93
C THR A 88 23.92 -9.19 1.58
N CYS A 89 23.29 -9.66 0.50
CA CYS A 89 23.50 -9.11 -0.83
C CYS A 89 22.91 -7.70 -0.96
N GLN A 90 23.75 -6.75 -1.36
CA GLN A 90 23.33 -5.43 -1.83
C GLN A 90 23.50 -5.38 -3.35
N CYS A 91 22.39 -5.25 -4.05
CA CYS A 91 22.36 -5.26 -5.51
C CYS A 91 22.62 -3.88 -6.10
N ASN A 92 23.26 -3.87 -7.26
CA ASN A 92 23.42 -2.67 -8.08
C ASN A 92 22.07 -2.27 -8.70
N THR A 93 21.93 -1.01 -9.08
CA THR A 93 20.64 -0.30 -9.25
C THR A 93 19.51 -1.03 -9.99
N LYS A 94 19.82 -1.82 -11.03
CA LYS A 94 18.82 -2.52 -11.87
C LYS A 94 18.52 -3.95 -11.41
N PHE A 95 19.35 -4.51 -10.54
CA PHE A 95 19.22 -5.88 -10.03
C PHE A 95 18.54 -5.89 -8.66
N SER A 96 17.96 -7.03 -8.30
CA SER A 96 17.23 -7.26 -7.05
C SER A 96 17.23 -8.75 -6.68
N GLY A 97 16.58 -9.08 -5.57
CA GLY A 97 16.46 -10.43 -5.02
C GLY A 97 17.61 -10.80 -4.10
N TYR A 98 17.44 -11.93 -3.40
CA TYR A 98 18.33 -12.36 -2.32
C TYR A 98 19.78 -12.67 -2.72
N ASN A 99 20.04 -12.87 -4.01
CA ASN A 99 21.36 -13.11 -4.61
C ASN A 99 21.69 -12.12 -5.75
N CYS A 100 20.89 -11.06 -5.94
CA CYS A 100 20.98 -10.14 -7.09
C CYS A 100 20.77 -10.78 -8.47
N GLY A 101 20.17 -11.98 -8.52
CA GLY A 101 19.85 -12.69 -9.75
C GLY A 101 18.55 -12.24 -10.42
N ARG A 102 17.74 -11.40 -9.78
CA ARG A 102 16.49 -10.87 -10.34
C ARG A 102 16.65 -9.41 -10.75
N CYS A 103 15.64 -8.90 -11.45
CA CYS A 103 15.56 -7.50 -11.80
C CYS A 103 14.74 -6.73 -10.77
N ARG A 104 15.04 -5.44 -10.63
CA ARG A 104 14.20 -4.51 -9.87
C ARG A 104 12.82 -4.42 -10.52
N TYR A 105 11.81 -4.05 -9.73
CA TYR A 105 10.44 -3.86 -10.22
C TYR A 105 10.41 -2.96 -11.46
N GLY A 106 9.60 -3.34 -12.44
CA GLY A 106 9.52 -2.67 -13.74
C GLY A 106 10.63 -3.02 -14.74
N LEU A 107 11.60 -3.89 -14.40
CA LEU A 107 12.71 -4.29 -15.29
C LEU A 107 12.77 -5.81 -15.50
N SER A 108 13.19 -6.24 -16.69
CA SER A 108 13.30 -7.64 -17.11
C SER A 108 14.51 -7.88 -18.03
N GLY A 109 14.65 -9.13 -18.47
CA GLY A 109 15.79 -9.59 -19.27
C GLY A 109 17.02 -9.94 -18.43
N VAL A 110 17.99 -10.60 -19.05
CA VAL A 110 19.18 -11.12 -18.34
C VAL A 110 19.96 -10.01 -17.62
N ASN A 111 20.05 -8.82 -18.22
CA ASN A 111 20.78 -7.67 -17.69
C ASN A 111 19.88 -6.61 -17.04
N CYS A 112 18.57 -6.86 -16.92
CA CYS A 112 17.62 -5.92 -16.32
C CYS A 112 17.54 -4.55 -17.03
N ASP A 113 17.71 -4.57 -18.35
CA ASP A 113 17.69 -3.37 -19.20
C ASP A 113 16.38 -3.22 -20.00
N GLN A 114 15.51 -4.22 -19.95
CA GLN A 114 14.21 -4.19 -20.62
C GLN A 114 13.16 -3.73 -19.62
N LYS A 115 12.23 -2.86 -20.03
CA LYS A 115 11.08 -2.57 -19.18
C LYS A 115 10.15 -3.79 -19.16
N ILE A 116 9.68 -4.15 -17.96
CA ILE A 116 8.62 -5.12 -17.78
C ILE A 116 7.40 -4.62 -18.55
N THR A 117 6.99 -5.40 -19.54
CA THR A 117 5.59 -5.50 -19.94
C THR A 117 4.92 -6.66 -19.19
N ASP A 118 5.66 -7.44 -18.39
CA ASP A 118 5.25 -8.75 -17.88
C ASP A 118 5.89 -9.15 -16.52
N MET A 119 5.09 -9.25 -15.46
CA MET A 119 5.53 -9.57 -14.10
C MET A 119 5.59 -11.08 -13.77
N LEU A 120 4.92 -11.98 -14.51
CA LEU A 120 4.84 -13.42 -14.20
C LEU A 120 5.14 -14.35 -15.39
N GLY A 121 5.68 -13.83 -16.50
CA GLY A 121 5.61 -14.53 -17.79
C GLY A 121 4.21 -14.45 -18.42
N LYS A 122 3.35 -13.57 -17.88
CA LYS A 122 2.12 -13.06 -18.50
C LYS A 122 2.07 -11.53 -18.44
N PRO A 123 2.06 -10.83 -19.59
CA PRO A 123 2.14 -9.37 -19.67
C PRO A 123 0.98 -8.59 -19.03
N THR A 124 -0.04 -9.28 -18.54
CA THR A 124 -1.28 -8.68 -18.03
C THR A 124 -1.61 -9.09 -16.60
N PHE A 125 -0.74 -9.84 -15.90
CA PHE A 125 -1.03 -10.20 -14.53
C PHE A 125 -0.73 -9.03 -13.59
N ALA A 126 -1.76 -8.62 -12.86
CA ALA A 126 -1.68 -7.75 -11.69
C ALA A 126 -2.61 -8.30 -10.61
N LEU A 127 -2.33 -7.98 -9.35
CA LEU A 127 -3.26 -8.26 -8.26
C LEU A 127 -4.44 -7.29 -8.40
N PRO A 128 -5.69 -7.78 -8.53
CA PRO A 128 -6.86 -6.92 -8.47
C PRO A 128 -7.07 -6.45 -7.03
N TYR A 129 -7.95 -5.48 -6.86
CA TYR A 129 -8.38 -4.97 -5.56
C TYR A 129 -9.88 -5.20 -5.38
N TRP A 130 -10.35 -5.14 -4.13
CA TRP A 130 -11.77 -5.12 -3.80
C TRP A 130 -12.12 -3.76 -3.21
N ASN A 131 -12.93 -2.99 -3.92
CA ASN A 131 -13.51 -1.77 -3.34
C ASN A 131 -14.51 -2.16 -2.25
N PHE A 132 -14.05 -2.18 -1.01
CA PHE A 132 -14.90 -2.47 0.15
C PHE A 132 -15.70 -1.24 0.61
N ALA A 133 -15.49 -0.04 0.06
CA ALA A 133 -16.13 1.19 0.51
C ALA A 133 -17.48 1.46 -0.17
N ILE A 134 -18.36 0.45 -0.18
CA ILE A 134 -19.64 0.45 -0.91
C ILE A 134 -20.88 0.66 -0.03
N GLY A 135 -20.72 0.69 1.30
CA GLY A 135 -21.82 0.87 2.26
C GLY A 135 -22.81 -0.30 2.31
N GLY A 136 -22.48 -1.46 1.74
CA GLY A 136 -23.32 -2.66 1.74
C GLY A 136 -23.22 -3.50 3.01
N ASN A 137 -24.18 -4.40 3.21
CA ASN A 137 -24.17 -5.45 4.24
C ASN A 137 -23.84 -6.84 3.66
N GLU A 138 -23.56 -6.92 2.36
CA GLU A 138 -23.19 -8.13 1.64
C GLU A 138 -21.76 -8.06 1.11
N CYS A 139 -21.16 -9.22 0.87
CA CYS A 139 -19.86 -9.34 0.24
C CYS A 139 -20.04 -9.63 -1.25
N GLU A 140 -19.91 -8.61 -2.10
CA GLU A 140 -20.15 -8.72 -3.55
C GLU A 140 -19.18 -9.67 -4.27
N ILE A 141 -17.97 -9.84 -3.73
CA ILE A 141 -16.95 -10.75 -4.27
C ILE A 141 -17.05 -12.17 -3.70
N CYS A 142 -17.95 -12.41 -2.75
CA CYS A 142 -18.17 -13.72 -2.14
C CYS A 142 -19.17 -14.55 -2.96
N THR A 143 -18.75 -14.91 -4.17
CA THR A 143 -19.49 -15.75 -5.12
C THR A 143 -18.60 -16.90 -5.59
N ASP A 144 -19.19 -18.01 -6.04
CA ASP A 144 -18.41 -19.21 -6.44
C ASP A 144 -17.56 -19.01 -7.70
N ASP A 145 -17.84 -17.98 -8.51
CA ASP A 145 -17.01 -17.53 -9.63
C ASP A 145 -15.82 -16.66 -9.20
N MET A 146 -15.86 -16.11 -7.99
CA MET A 146 -14.82 -15.27 -7.39
C MET A 146 -14.22 -15.92 -6.14
N LEU A 147 -14.45 -15.36 -4.95
CA LEU A 147 -13.74 -15.73 -3.71
C LEU A 147 -14.52 -16.76 -2.86
N GLY A 148 -15.58 -17.33 -3.41
CA GLY A 148 -16.41 -18.37 -2.82
C GLY A 148 -17.64 -17.81 -2.10
N ALA A 149 -18.81 -18.37 -2.44
CA ALA A 149 -20.07 -18.05 -1.77
C ALA A 149 -20.15 -18.65 -0.36
N ARG A 150 -21.13 -18.21 0.42
CA ARG A 150 -21.47 -18.86 1.70
C ARG A 150 -22.01 -20.27 1.44
N SER A 151 -21.60 -21.25 2.24
CA SER A 151 -22.12 -22.61 2.17
C SER A 151 -23.58 -22.67 2.65
N ASN A 152 -24.40 -23.46 1.95
CA ASN A 152 -25.78 -23.75 2.36
C ASN A 152 -25.86 -24.70 3.57
N PHE A 153 -24.77 -25.39 3.91
CA PHE A 153 -24.73 -26.40 4.98
C PHE A 153 -24.14 -25.86 6.29
N ASP A 154 -23.26 -24.85 6.21
CA ASP A 154 -22.65 -24.19 7.35
C ASP A 154 -22.42 -22.71 7.01
N VAL A 155 -23.11 -21.82 7.73
CA VAL A 155 -23.10 -20.38 7.49
C VAL A 155 -21.73 -19.72 7.67
N ASN A 156 -20.82 -20.38 8.39
CA ASN A 156 -19.45 -19.91 8.62
C ASN A 156 -18.44 -20.54 7.66
N SER A 157 -18.89 -21.35 6.70
CA SER A 157 -18.03 -22.04 5.74
C SER A 157 -18.24 -21.51 4.33
N ILE A 158 -17.20 -21.67 3.50
CA ILE A 158 -17.25 -21.38 2.06
C ILE A 158 -17.96 -22.54 1.34
N SER A 159 -18.76 -22.21 0.32
CA SER A 159 -19.44 -23.13 -0.59
C SER A 159 -18.46 -24.15 -1.19
N SER A 160 -18.84 -25.42 -1.21
CA SER A 160 -18.02 -26.53 -1.75
C SER A 160 -17.74 -26.42 -3.25
N ASN A 161 -18.44 -25.53 -3.95
CA ASN A 161 -18.19 -25.26 -5.38
C ASN A 161 -17.00 -24.32 -5.59
N SER A 162 -16.56 -23.61 -4.56
CA SER A 162 -15.36 -22.78 -4.61
C SER A 162 -14.13 -23.59 -4.22
N VAL A 163 -13.04 -23.39 -4.95
CA VAL A 163 -11.73 -24.01 -4.65
C VAL A 163 -11.21 -23.62 -3.25
N PHE A 164 -11.61 -22.45 -2.76
CA PHE A 164 -11.17 -21.95 -1.45
C PHE A 164 -11.82 -22.70 -0.28
N SER A 165 -12.89 -23.48 -0.51
CA SER A 165 -13.43 -24.36 0.54
C SER A 165 -12.50 -25.51 0.90
N GLN A 166 -11.53 -25.82 0.02
CA GLN A 166 -10.55 -26.88 0.23
C GLN A 166 -9.29 -26.39 0.95
N TRP A 167 -9.09 -25.07 1.03
CA TRP A 167 -7.93 -24.49 1.70
C TRP A 167 -7.97 -24.76 3.20
N ARG A 168 -6.80 -25.02 3.75
CA ARG A 168 -6.58 -25.18 5.19
C ARG A 168 -5.76 -24.02 5.70
N VAL A 169 -6.10 -23.57 6.90
CA VAL A 169 -5.42 -22.45 7.56
C VAL A 169 -4.12 -22.94 8.17
N ILE A 170 -3.11 -22.08 8.22
CA ILE A 170 -1.90 -22.27 9.04
C ILE A 170 -1.85 -21.19 10.12
N CYS A 171 -1.04 -21.43 11.16
CA CYS A 171 -0.81 -20.50 12.27
C CYS A 171 -2.00 -20.28 13.22
N GLU A 172 -2.91 -21.26 13.33
CA GLU A 172 -4.11 -21.17 14.18
C GLU A 172 -3.81 -21.43 15.67
N ASP A 173 -2.76 -22.20 16.00
CA ASP A 173 -2.46 -22.67 17.36
C ASP A 173 -1.65 -21.64 18.21
N VAL A 174 -2.18 -20.42 18.35
CA VAL A 174 -1.50 -19.32 19.07
C VAL A 174 -1.14 -19.69 20.51
N GLU A 175 -2.01 -20.42 21.20
CA GLU A 175 -1.76 -20.86 22.58
C GLU A 175 -0.51 -21.75 22.68
N GLU A 176 -0.28 -22.65 21.71
CA GLU A 176 0.93 -23.46 21.67
C GLU A 176 2.18 -22.58 21.48
N TYR A 177 2.13 -21.63 20.54
CA TYR A 177 3.26 -20.77 20.22
C TYR A 177 3.66 -19.90 21.42
N GLU A 178 2.67 -19.32 22.11
CA GLU A 178 2.90 -18.46 23.27
C GLU A 178 3.38 -19.23 24.51
N THR A 179 2.87 -20.45 24.73
CA THR A 179 3.21 -21.25 25.92
C THR A 179 4.53 -21.99 25.77
N LEU A 180 4.82 -22.55 24.59
CA LEU A 180 6.02 -23.35 24.33
C LEU A 180 7.17 -22.54 23.73
N GLY A 181 6.91 -21.30 23.30
CA GLY A 181 7.91 -20.49 22.58
C GLY A 181 8.24 -21.04 21.18
N THR A 182 7.32 -21.81 20.59
CA THR A 182 7.41 -22.28 19.21
C THR A 182 6.91 -21.21 18.24
N ILE A 183 7.14 -21.44 16.94
CA ILE A 183 6.63 -20.57 15.87
C ILE A 183 5.67 -21.37 14.98
N CYS A 184 4.77 -20.66 14.30
CA CYS A 184 3.92 -21.26 13.28
C CYS A 184 4.74 -22.11 12.30
N ASN A 185 4.27 -23.34 12.07
CA ASN A 185 4.87 -24.29 11.13
C ASN A 185 3.98 -24.45 9.88
N SER A 186 4.34 -25.36 8.98
CA SER A 186 3.58 -25.63 7.76
C SER A 186 2.47 -26.68 7.94
N THR A 187 2.12 -27.04 9.17
CA THR A 187 1.03 -27.98 9.45
C THR A 187 -0.30 -27.28 9.23
N GLU A 188 -1.13 -27.87 8.39
CA GLU A 188 -2.46 -27.37 8.06
C GLU A 188 -3.45 -27.68 9.19
N GLY A 189 -4.20 -26.65 9.61
CA GLY A 189 -5.27 -26.70 10.60
C GLY A 189 -6.66 -26.80 9.95
N GLY A 190 -7.62 -26.05 10.49
CA GLY A 190 -9.02 -26.06 10.04
C GLY A 190 -9.27 -25.47 8.64
N PRO A 191 -10.51 -25.54 8.11
CA PRO A 191 -10.91 -24.77 6.94
C PRO A 191 -10.94 -23.26 7.23
N ILE A 192 -10.92 -22.44 6.18
CA ILE A 192 -11.27 -21.03 6.28
C ILE A 192 -12.69 -20.88 6.84
N ARG A 193 -12.84 -20.01 7.83
CA ARG A 193 -14.12 -19.57 8.38
C ARG A 193 -14.46 -18.18 7.88
N ARG A 194 -15.64 -17.97 7.33
CA ARG A 194 -16.08 -16.67 6.81
C ARG A 194 -17.59 -16.53 6.91
N ASN A 195 -18.05 -15.44 7.53
CA ASN A 195 -19.47 -15.13 7.66
C ASN A 195 -19.73 -13.62 7.52
N PRO A 196 -19.64 -13.07 6.29
CA PRO A 196 -19.75 -11.64 6.06
C PRO A 196 -21.04 -11.04 6.63
N GLY A 197 -20.93 -9.95 7.37
CA GLY A 197 -22.06 -9.28 8.04
C GLY A 197 -22.69 -10.08 9.20
N GLY A 198 -22.12 -11.23 9.57
CA GLY A 198 -22.71 -12.18 10.52
C GLY A 198 -22.52 -11.85 12.00
N ASN A 199 -21.80 -10.78 12.34
CA ASN A 199 -21.52 -10.42 13.74
C ASN A 199 -22.71 -9.69 14.40
N VAL A 200 -23.73 -10.45 14.80
CA VAL A 200 -24.94 -9.92 15.45
C VAL A 200 -24.68 -9.27 16.81
N ALA A 201 -23.57 -9.61 17.48
CA ALA A 201 -23.21 -9.03 18.77
C ALA A 201 -22.68 -7.59 18.63
N GLN A 202 -22.22 -7.21 17.43
CA GLN A 202 -21.67 -5.89 17.15
C GLN A 202 -22.23 -5.34 15.83
N PRO A 203 -23.44 -4.75 15.83
CA PRO A 203 -24.12 -4.30 14.61
C PRO A 203 -23.31 -3.33 13.74
N MET A 204 -22.44 -2.52 14.35
CA MET A 204 -21.54 -1.60 13.63
C MET A 204 -20.54 -2.32 12.69
N LEU A 205 -20.27 -3.61 12.91
CA LEU A 205 -19.38 -4.42 12.09
C LEU A 205 -20.11 -5.16 10.96
N GLN A 206 -21.44 -5.02 10.86
CA GLN A 206 -22.24 -5.72 9.86
C GLN A 206 -22.38 -4.94 8.54
N LYS A 207 -21.87 -3.72 8.48
CA LYS A 207 -21.91 -2.86 7.30
C LYS A 207 -20.49 -2.46 6.92
N LEU A 208 -20.21 -2.50 5.63
CA LEU A 208 -18.94 -2.04 5.06
C LEU A 208 -18.82 -0.51 5.10
N PRO A 209 -17.59 0.04 5.00
CA PRO A 209 -17.35 1.48 4.88
C PRO A 209 -18.11 2.12 3.70
N GLU A 210 -18.35 3.43 3.76
CA GLU A 210 -19.01 4.20 2.70
C GLU A 210 -17.99 4.95 1.83
N ASN A 211 -18.41 5.41 0.64
CA ASN A 211 -17.54 6.19 -0.25
C ASN A 211 -17.09 7.51 0.40
N GLU A 212 -17.96 8.12 1.21
CA GLU A 212 -17.69 9.30 2.01
C GLU A 212 -16.52 9.09 2.97
N ASP A 213 -16.35 7.87 3.51
CA ASP A 213 -15.25 7.54 4.40
C ASP A 213 -13.89 7.65 3.68
N ILE A 214 -13.85 7.31 2.38
CA ILE A 214 -12.65 7.45 1.53
C ILE A 214 -12.36 8.92 1.25
N ILE A 215 -13.39 9.73 0.95
CA ILE A 215 -13.23 11.17 0.73
C ILE A 215 -12.60 11.81 1.98
N ASP A 216 -13.22 11.59 3.14
CA ASP A 216 -12.80 12.20 4.41
C ASP A 216 -11.38 11.73 4.81
N CYS A 217 -11.05 10.46 4.60
CA CYS A 217 -9.73 9.91 4.90
C CYS A 217 -8.64 10.54 4.02
N LEU A 218 -8.90 10.71 2.72
CA LEU A 218 -7.96 11.31 1.77
C LEU A 218 -7.78 12.83 1.95
N GLU A 219 -8.57 13.50 2.79
CA GLU A 219 -8.38 14.92 3.16
C GLU A 219 -7.31 15.13 4.25
N LEU A 220 -6.90 14.06 4.96
CA LEU A 220 -5.92 14.15 6.04
C LEU A 220 -4.51 14.40 5.50
N LYS A 221 -3.87 15.49 5.90
CA LYS A 221 -2.54 15.88 5.37
C LYS A 221 -1.36 15.22 6.05
N MET A 222 -1.53 14.83 7.32
CA MET A 222 -0.46 14.23 8.11
C MET A 222 -0.49 12.72 7.92
N PHE A 223 0.61 12.13 7.45
CA PHE A 223 0.71 10.67 7.32
C PHE A 223 0.46 10.00 8.67
N ASP A 224 1.17 10.45 9.71
CA ASP A 224 0.97 9.99 11.07
C ASP A 224 1.21 11.11 12.09
N THR A 225 0.75 10.90 13.32
CA THR A 225 0.86 11.84 14.42
C THR A 225 1.29 11.11 15.69
N PRO A 226 1.99 11.76 16.64
CA PRO A 226 2.27 11.18 17.94
C PRO A 226 0.98 10.67 18.63
N PRO A 227 1.00 9.51 19.30
CA PRO A 227 2.17 8.70 19.64
C PRO A 227 2.57 7.65 18.59
N TYR A 228 2.14 7.80 17.33
CA TYR A 228 2.41 6.87 16.21
C TYR A 228 1.87 5.45 16.48
N TYR A 229 0.74 5.37 17.15
CA TYR A 229 0.09 4.14 17.59
C TYR A 229 -1.38 4.08 17.13
N SER A 230 -2.09 3.02 17.50
CA SER A 230 -3.54 2.85 17.23
C SER A 230 -4.42 3.94 17.87
N THR A 231 -3.85 4.74 18.78
CA THR A 231 -4.53 5.84 19.48
C THR A 231 -4.26 7.22 18.88
N SER A 232 -3.60 7.30 17.72
CA SER A 232 -3.20 8.57 17.12
C SER A 232 -4.38 9.28 16.47
N ALA A 233 -4.59 10.55 16.78
CA ALA A 233 -5.63 11.37 16.17
C ALA A 233 -5.06 12.26 15.05
N TRP A 234 -5.89 12.56 14.06
CA TRP A 234 -5.55 13.37 12.87
C TRP A 234 -4.39 12.76 12.07
N SER A 235 -4.30 11.42 12.08
CA SER A 235 -3.31 10.61 11.38
C SER A 235 -3.97 9.88 10.22
N PHE A 236 -3.50 10.09 9.00
CA PHE A 236 -3.97 9.35 7.82
C PHE A 236 -3.77 7.85 8.03
N ARG A 237 -2.58 7.42 8.44
CA ARG A 237 -2.23 6.01 8.71
C ARG A 237 -3.20 5.37 9.69
N ASN A 238 -3.47 6.03 10.82
CA ASN A 238 -4.38 5.49 11.84
C ASN A 238 -5.85 5.50 11.39
N THR A 239 -6.20 6.39 10.46
CA THR A 239 -7.54 6.51 9.88
C THR A 239 -7.80 5.43 8.84
N ILE A 240 -6.91 5.28 7.85
CA ILE A 240 -7.05 4.23 6.83
C ILE A 240 -6.96 2.83 7.45
N GLU A 241 -6.05 2.64 8.42
CA GLU A 241 -5.94 1.39 9.19
C GLU A 241 -7.26 1.06 9.92
N GLY A 242 -7.99 2.10 10.35
CA GLY A 242 -9.35 1.96 10.83
C GLY A 242 -9.52 2.02 12.34
N TYR A 243 -8.61 2.68 13.07
CA TYR A 243 -8.74 2.94 14.51
C TYR A 243 -9.30 4.33 14.82
N SER A 244 -9.36 5.22 13.82
CA SER A 244 -9.97 6.54 13.93
C SER A 244 -11.22 6.64 13.07
N THR A 245 -12.07 7.62 13.34
CA THR A 245 -13.13 7.99 12.39
C THR A 245 -12.51 8.41 11.06
N PRO A 246 -13.25 8.32 9.93
CA PRO A 246 -12.76 8.72 8.61
C PRO A 246 -12.22 10.17 8.54
N LYS A 247 -12.68 11.05 9.43
CA LYS A 247 -12.20 12.44 9.57
C LYS A 247 -10.95 12.58 10.44
N GLY A 248 -10.37 11.48 10.91
CA GLY A 248 -9.15 11.43 11.70
C GLY A 248 -9.33 11.51 13.22
N LYS A 249 -10.54 11.66 13.76
CA LYS A 249 -10.71 11.69 15.22
C LYS A 249 -10.57 10.28 15.79
N TYR A 250 -9.63 10.07 16.71
CA TYR A 250 -9.51 8.81 17.43
C TYR A 250 -10.71 8.59 18.37
N ASP A 251 -11.25 7.37 18.35
CA ASP A 251 -12.26 6.87 19.29
C ASP A 251 -12.04 5.37 19.51
N LEU A 252 -11.94 4.96 20.78
CA LEU A 252 -11.66 3.58 21.17
C LEU A 252 -12.67 2.57 20.57
N LYS A 253 -13.93 2.97 20.41
CA LYS A 253 -15.02 2.11 19.95
C LYS A 253 -15.13 2.03 18.43
N VAL A 254 -14.48 2.94 17.70
CA VAL A 254 -14.62 3.03 16.25
C VAL A 254 -13.74 2.00 15.57
N ARG A 255 -14.33 1.29 14.61
CA ARG A 255 -13.62 0.53 13.58
C ARG A 255 -14.14 0.99 12.24
N SER A 256 -13.25 1.46 11.38
CA SER A 256 -13.57 2.02 10.06
C SER A 256 -12.68 1.39 9.00
N LEU A 257 -12.94 1.70 7.72
CA LEU A 257 -12.06 1.38 6.59
C LEU A 257 -11.47 -0.05 6.64
N HIS A 258 -10.14 -0.17 6.68
CA HIS A 258 -9.44 -1.46 6.67
C HIS A 258 -9.86 -2.39 7.81
N ASN A 259 -9.82 -1.93 9.07
CA ASN A 259 -10.22 -2.75 10.21
C ASN A 259 -11.69 -3.18 10.12
N LEU A 260 -12.58 -2.29 9.65
CA LEU A 260 -13.99 -2.62 9.47
C LEU A 260 -14.16 -3.70 8.38
N ALA A 261 -13.46 -3.58 7.25
CA ALA A 261 -13.50 -4.59 6.18
C ALA A 261 -13.02 -5.97 6.65
N HIS A 262 -11.97 -6.04 7.48
CA HIS A 262 -11.53 -7.29 8.11
C HIS A 262 -12.59 -7.86 9.05
N LEU A 263 -13.10 -7.04 9.96
CA LEU A 263 -14.05 -7.47 10.99
C LEU A 263 -15.42 -7.84 10.42
N PHE A 264 -15.81 -7.22 9.30
CA PHE A 264 -17.03 -7.54 8.55
C PHE A 264 -17.06 -9.01 8.09
N LEU A 265 -15.91 -9.60 7.77
CA LEU A 265 -15.81 -11.00 7.35
C LEU A 265 -16.16 -12.00 8.46
N ASN A 266 -16.09 -11.57 9.73
CA ASN A 266 -16.50 -12.34 10.92
C ASN A 266 -16.02 -13.81 10.89
N GLY A 267 -14.70 -14.00 10.80
CA GLY A 267 -14.08 -15.31 10.64
C GLY A 267 -12.56 -15.21 10.59
N THR A 268 -11.91 -16.13 9.86
CA THR A 268 -10.47 -16.18 9.64
C THR A 268 -9.91 -14.83 9.19
N GLY A 269 -10.54 -14.20 8.19
CA GLY A 269 -10.15 -12.88 7.67
C GLY A 269 -10.22 -11.73 8.68
N GLY A 270 -10.92 -11.89 9.82
CA GLY A 270 -11.07 -10.88 10.86
C GLY A 270 -10.08 -11.00 12.03
N GLN A 271 -9.17 -12.00 11.99
CA GLN A 271 -8.21 -12.26 13.06
C GLN A 271 -6.78 -12.01 12.58
N THR A 272 -6.05 -11.10 13.23
CA THR A 272 -4.73 -10.61 12.76
C THR A 272 -3.70 -11.71 12.47
N HIS A 273 -3.68 -12.79 13.27
CA HIS A 273 -2.68 -13.86 13.15
C HIS A 273 -2.96 -14.85 12.01
N VAL A 274 -4.20 -14.90 11.49
CA VAL A 274 -4.62 -15.85 10.45
C VAL A 274 -5.32 -15.20 9.26
N SER A 275 -5.55 -13.89 9.26
CA SER A 275 -6.31 -13.21 8.21
C SER A 275 -5.80 -13.44 6.79
N PRO A 276 -4.48 -13.59 6.51
CA PRO A 276 -4.01 -13.89 5.15
C PRO A 276 -4.35 -15.28 4.64
N ASN A 277 -4.79 -16.22 5.51
CA ASN A 277 -5.31 -17.52 5.06
C ASN A 277 -6.60 -17.37 4.25
N ASP A 278 -7.34 -16.27 4.46
CA ASP A 278 -8.48 -15.90 3.65
C ASP A 278 -8.01 -15.09 2.43
N PRO A 279 -8.24 -15.55 1.18
CA PRO A 279 -7.76 -14.86 -0.02
C PRO A 279 -8.36 -13.47 -0.23
N ILE A 280 -9.47 -13.10 0.46
CA ILE A 280 -9.99 -11.73 0.45
C ILE A 280 -8.92 -10.74 0.96
N PHE A 281 -8.02 -11.18 1.86
CA PHE A 281 -6.92 -10.39 2.38
C PHE A 281 -6.12 -9.69 1.28
N VAL A 282 -5.81 -10.40 0.19
CA VAL A 282 -5.02 -9.86 -0.92
C VAL A 282 -5.74 -8.69 -1.59
N LEU A 283 -7.04 -8.82 -1.86
CA LEU A 283 -7.84 -7.81 -2.55
C LEU A 283 -8.13 -6.62 -1.63
N LEU A 284 -8.38 -6.88 -0.34
CA LEU A 284 -8.59 -5.87 0.70
C LEU A 284 -7.35 -5.01 0.88
N HIS A 285 -6.18 -5.62 1.02
CA HIS A 285 -4.92 -4.88 1.15
C HIS A 285 -4.49 -4.20 -0.15
N SER A 286 -4.81 -4.76 -1.32
CA SER A 286 -4.58 -4.07 -2.60
C SER A 286 -5.41 -2.78 -2.72
N PHE A 287 -6.65 -2.77 -2.22
CA PHE A 287 -7.44 -1.53 -2.18
C PHE A 287 -6.95 -0.54 -1.13
N THR A 288 -6.48 -1.05 0.02
CA THR A 288 -5.86 -0.23 1.07
C THR A 288 -4.58 0.45 0.55
N ASP A 289 -3.75 -0.28 -0.21
CA ASP A 289 -2.58 0.27 -0.89
C ASP A 289 -2.96 1.30 -1.97
N ALA A 290 -4.03 1.07 -2.73
CA ALA A 290 -4.52 2.05 -3.69
C ALA A 290 -4.88 3.40 -3.02
N ILE A 291 -5.55 3.37 -1.86
CA ILE A 291 -5.89 4.58 -1.10
C ILE A 291 -4.59 5.24 -0.59
N PHE A 292 -3.60 4.45 -0.15
CA PHE A 292 -2.30 4.96 0.27
C PHE A 292 -1.51 5.61 -0.87
N ASP A 293 -1.45 4.99 -2.05
CA ASP A 293 -0.79 5.55 -3.24
C ASP A 293 -1.46 6.85 -3.70
N GLU A 294 -2.79 6.91 -3.69
CA GLU A 294 -3.53 8.15 -3.98
C GLU A 294 -3.21 9.24 -2.95
N TRP A 295 -3.15 8.89 -1.67
CA TRP A 295 -2.77 9.83 -0.63
C TRP A 295 -1.35 10.37 -0.83
N LEU A 296 -0.38 9.51 -1.17
CA LEU A 296 1.01 9.89 -1.49
C LEU A 296 1.05 10.85 -2.69
N ARG A 297 0.24 10.57 -3.73
CA ARG A 297 0.14 11.42 -4.93
C ARG A 297 -0.45 12.79 -4.62
N ARG A 298 -1.45 12.89 -3.73
CA ARG A 298 -2.06 14.16 -3.31
C ARG A 298 -1.15 15.03 -2.43
N HIS A 299 -0.36 14.41 -1.55
CA HIS A 299 0.34 15.12 -0.47
C HIS A 299 1.86 15.20 -0.62
N HIS A 300 2.42 14.59 -1.66
CA HIS A 300 3.84 14.56 -2.02
C HIS A 300 4.75 14.02 -0.88
N PRO A 301 5.39 12.84 -1.04
CA PRO A 301 6.14 12.18 0.04
C PRO A 301 7.27 13.03 0.66
N GLY A 302 7.86 13.98 -0.09
CA GLY A 302 8.98 14.81 0.35
C GLY A 302 8.64 15.87 1.40
N THR A 303 7.35 16.20 1.58
CA THR A 303 6.88 17.20 2.55
C THR A 303 6.25 16.60 3.79
N VAL A 304 5.97 15.29 3.81
CA VAL A 304 5.21 14.66 4.89
C VAL A 304 6.13 14.02 5.93
N PHE A 305 5.76 14.19 7.20
CA PHE A 305 6.49 13.65 8.32
C PHE A 305 6.16 12.17 8.55
N TYR A 306 7.18 11.32 8.49
CA TYR A 306 7.17 9.94 8.98
C TYR A 306 8.18 9.82 10.14
N PRO A 307 7.81 9.22 11.30
CA PRO A 307 8.69 9.16 12.47
C PRO A 307 9.99 8.40 12.21
N LYS A 308 11.12 9.08 12.43
CA LYS A 308 12.45 8.46 12.33
C LYS A 308 12.82 7.64 13.56
N GLN A 309 12.21 7.93 14.71
CA GLN A 309 12.46 7.32 16.02
C GLN A 309 11.21 7.44 16.90
N ASN A 310 11.19 6.71 18.03
CA ASN A 310 10.11 6.73 19.03
C ASN A 310 8.75 6.24 18.52
N ALA A 311 8.66 5.71 17.29
CA ALA A 311 7.51 4.92 16.87
C ALA A 311 7.53 3.57 17.61
N PRO A 312 6.41 2.82 17.67
CA PRO A 312 6.42 1.45 18.14
C PRO A 312 7.53 0.63 17.48
N ILE A 313 8.07 -0.36 18.19
CA ILE A 313 9.16 -1.19 17.66
C ILE A 313 8.78 -1.77 16.29
N GLY A 314 9.67 -1.64 15.30
CA GLY A 314 9.40 -2.04 13.91
C GLY A 314 8.88 -0.92 13.00
N HIS A 315 8.34 0.17 13.55
CA HIS A 315 7.63 1.20 12.76
C HIS A 315 8.47 2.44 12.44
N ASN A 316 9.73 2.54 12.90
CA ASN A 316 10.61 3.66 12.54
C ASN A 316 10.88 3.69 11.02
N TRP A 317 11.07 4.88 10.44
CA TRP A 317 11.33 5.08 9.00
C TRP A 317 12.43 4.18 8.40
N ARG A 318 13.53 3.96 9.14
CA ARG A 318 14.68 3.15 8.67
C ARG A 318 14.64 1.70 9.15
N PHE A 319 13.58 1.29 9.83
CA PHE A 319 13.45 -0.09 10.29
C PHE A 319 13.27 -1.01 9.08
N ASN A 320 14.03 -2.11 9.04
CA ASN A 320 13.84 -3.14 8.02
C ASN A 320 12.54 -3.89 8.35
N MET A 321 11.53 -3.79 7.48
CA MET A 321 10.22 -4.36 7.71
C MET A 321 10.32 -5.88 7.97
N VAL A 322 9.80 -6.30 9.12
CA VAL A 322 9.91 -7.69 9.58
C VAL A 322 8.87 -8.56 8.88
N PRO A 323 9.20 -9.79 8.44
CA PRO A 323 10.52 -10.40 8.40
C PRO A 323 11.12 -10.38 6.98
N PHE A 324 10.84 -9.39 6.13
CA PHE A 324 11.19 -9.47 4.70
C PHE A 324 12.69 -9.66 4.45
N TRP A 325 13.00 -10.38 3.37
CA TRP A 325 14.36 -10.66 2.91
C TRP A 325 14.48 -10.53 1.38
N PRO A 326 15.50 -9.81 0.84
CA PRO A 326 16.47 -8.97 1.55
C PRO A 326 15.86 -7.89 2.43
N PRO A 327 16.63 -7.35 3.40
CA PRO A 327 16.14 -6.25 4.25
C PRO A 327 15.69 -5.06 3.40
N VAL A 328 14.47 -4.60 3.66
CA VAL A 328 13.85 -3.45 2.99
C VAL A 328 13.22 -2.56 4.05
N THR A 329 13.47 -1.26 3.96
CA THR A 329 13.01 -0.29 4.97
C THR A 329 11.61 0.24 4.67
N ASN A 330 10.90 0.70 5.71
CA ASN A 330 9.63 1.43 5.55
C ASN A 330 9.78 2.60 4.55
N GLY A 331 10.87 3.35 4.65
CA GLY A 331 11.15 4.49 3.78
C GLY A 331 11.37 4.15 2.31
N GLU A 332 11.72 2.90 1.97
CA GLU A 332 11.81 2.46 0.57
C GLU A 332 10.44 2.22 -0.07
N MET A 333 9.43 1.90 0.74
CA MET A 333 8.04 1.73 0.28
C MET A 333 7.24 3.04 0.33
N PHE A 334 7.73 4.06 1.03
CA PHE A 334 7.07 5.36 1.13
C PHE A 334 7.32 6.23 -0.12
N ALA A 335 6.84 5.77 -1.26
CA ALA A 335 6.95 6.45 -2.54
C ALA A 335 5.79 6.08 -3.46
N SER A 336 5.45 6.94 -4.42
CA SER A 336 4.41 6.60 -5.40
C SER A 336 4.76 5.32 -6.15
N ALA A 337 3.79 4.42 -6.22
CA ALA A 337 3.92 3.11 -6.82
C ALA A 337 4.36 3.20 -8.29
N GLN A 338 3.78 4.12 -9.05
CA GLN A 338 4.08 4.30 -10.47
C GLN A 338 5.54 4.69 -10.70
N ASP A 339 6.06 5.59 -9.86
CA ASP A 339 7.41 6.14 -10.02
C ASP A 339 8.53 5.22 -9.51
N ARG A 340 8.26 4.42 -8.47
CA ARG A 340 9.30 3.64 -7.77
C ARG A 340 9.11 2.13 -7.76
N LEU A 341 7.89 1.66 -7.89
CA LEU A 341 7.52 0.24 -7.71
C LEU A 341 6.95 -0.38 -9.00
N GLY A 342 6.65 0.41 -10.03
CA GLY A 342 6.33 -0.06 -11.37
C GLY A 342 4.91 -0.61 -11.52
N TYR A 343 3.96 -0.19 -10.67
CA TYR A 343 2.54 -0.49 -10.80
C TYR A 343 1.69 0.76 -10.53
N SER A 344 0.43 0.74 -10.95
CA SER A 344 -0.55 1.80 -10.70
C SER A 344 -1.94 1.19 -10.61
N TYR A 345 -2.87 1.90 -9.98
CA TYR A 345 -4.25 1.47 -9.84
C TYR A 345 -5.17 2.15 -10.85
N GLU A 346 -5.98 1.35 -11.54
CA GLU A 346 -7.12 1.85 -12.31
C GLU A 346 -8.33 2.03 -11.36
N VAL A 347 -8.32 3.11 -10.59
CA VAL A 347 -9.37 3.44 -9.61
C VAL A 347 -9.91 4.84 -9.89
N GLN A 348 -11.23 4.98 -9.83
CA GLN A 348 -11.88 6.29 -9.81
C GLN A 348 -12.18 6.67 -8.35
N TRP A 349 -11.58 7.76 -7.89
CA TRP A 349 -11.77 8.23 -6.51
C TRP A 349 -13.06 9.05 -6.39
N PRO A 350 -13.88 8.81 -5.34
CA PRO A 350 -15.07 9.61 -5.09
C PRO A 350 -14.68 11.06 -4.81
N THR A 351 -15.53 11.99 -5.24
CA THR A 351 -15.35 13.44 -5.03
C THR A 351 -16.53 13.99 -4.25
N ARG A 352 -16.27 14.98 -3.38
CA ARG A 352 -17.34 15.62 -2.62
C ARG A 352 -18.20 16.43 -3.60
N ALA A 353 -19.51 16.22 -3.59
CA ALA A 353 -20.44 17.07 -4.32
C ALA A 353 -20.37 18.49 -3.75
N TYR A 354 -20.32 19.50 -4.63
CA TYR A 354 -20.34 20.89 -4.19
C TYR A 354 -21.66 21.21 -3.46
N THR A 355 -21.55 21.91 -2.34
CA THR A 355 -22.70 22.49 -1.65
C THR A 355 -23.33 23.59 -2.50
N VAL A 356 -24.63 23.86 -2.31
CA VAL A 356 -25.32 24.96 -3.01
C VAL A 356 -24.60 26.30 -2.80
N SER A 357 -24.07 26.54 -1.59
CA SER A 357 -23.26 27.71 -1.28
C SER A 357 -21.95 27.79 -2.06
N GLU A 358 -21.25 26.66 -2.25
CA GLU A 358 -20.03 26.63 -3.06
C GLU A 358 -20.35 26.84 -4.54
N ILE A 359 -21.43 26.25 -5.05
CA ILE A 359 -21.90 26.46 -6.41
C ILE A 359 -22.21 27.95 -6.63
N ILE A 360 -22.98 28.57 -5.73
CA ILE A 360 -23.29 30.01 -5.80
C ILE A 360 -21.99 30.83 -5.78
N THR A 361 -21.04 30.50 -4.90
CA THR A 361 -19.76 31.20 -4.82
C THR A 361 -18.94 31.07 -6.11
N ILE A 362 -18.85 29.85 -6.66
CA ILE A 362 -18.15 29.58 -7.93
C ILE A 362 -18.80 30.38 -9.06
N VAL A 363 -20.14 30.41 -9.14
CA VAL A 363 -20.88 31.18 -10.13
C VAL A 363 -20.61 32.68 -9.98
N ILE A 364 -20.66 33.22 -8.76
CA ILE A 364 -20.37 34.64 -8.51
C ILE A 364 -18.94 34.97 -8.93
N VAL A 365 -17.95 34.17 -8.54
CA VAL A 365 -16.55 34.37 -8.92
C VAL A 365 -16.37 34.31 -10.44
N ALA A 366 -16.99 33.35 -11.12
CA ALA A 366 -16.94 33.23 -12.57
C ALA A 366 -17.54 34.46 -13.28
N VAL A 367 -18.68 34.96 -12.78
CA VAL A 367 -19.32 36.18 -13.32
C VAL A 367 -18.43 37.40 -13.10
N VAL A 368 -17.86 37.56 -11.90
CA VAL A 368 -16.94 38.68 -11.60
C VAL A 368 -15.71 38.63 -12.51
N LEU A 369 -15.11 37.45 -12.70
CA LEU A 369 -13.97 37.29 -13.62
C LEU A 369 -14.34 37.62 -15.07
N ALA A 370 -15.51 37.18 -15.54
CA ALA A 370 -16.00 37.51 -16.87
C ALA A 370 -16.19 39.03 -17.05
N VAL A 371 -16.79 39.70 -16.06
CA VAL A 371 -16.95 41.17 -16.07
C VAL A 371 -15.58 41.86 -16.10
N MET A 372 -14.62 41.41 -15.29
CA MET A 372 -13.27 41.97 -15.28
C MET A 372 -12.57 41.82 -16.63
N VAL A 373 -12.74 40.69 -17.33
CA VAL A 373 -12.21 40.48 -18.68
C VAL A 373 -12.89 41.41 -19.69
N VAL A 374 -14.21 41.59 -19.61
CA VAL A 374 -14.97 42.49 -20.51
C VAL A 374 -14.56 43.95 -20.28
N VAL A 375 -14.44 44.39 -19.02
CA VAL A 375 -14.01 45.75 -18.68
C VAL A 375 -12.56 45.97 -19.09
N GLY A 376 -11.68 45.01 -18.85
CA GLY A 376 -10.28 45.08 -19.25
C GLY A 376 -10.10 45.14 -20.77
N SER A 377 -10.84 44.33 -21.52
CA SER A 377 -10.81 44.33 -22.98
C SER A 377 -11.40 45.61 -23.56
N THR A 378 -12.53 46.10 -23.04
CA THR A 378 -13.10 47.39 -23.47
C THR A 378 -12.18 48.57 -23.14
N ALA A 379 -11.59 48.61 -21.95
CA ALA A 379 -10.60 49.64 -21.60
C ALA A 379 -9.35 49.58 -22.50
N CYS A 380 -8.90 48.37 -22.87
CA CYS A 380 -7.79 48.18 -23.80
C CYS A 380 -8.16 48.69 -25.21
N VAL A 381 -9.35 48.33 -25.71
CA VAL A 381 -9.86 48.80 -27.01
C VAL A 381 -10.00 50.33 -27.02
N ILE A 382 -10.56 50.93 -25.97
CA ILE A 382 -10.67 52.39 -25.84
C ILE A 382 -9.27 53.03 -25.84
N ARG A 383 -8.30 52.50 -25.10
CA ARG A 383 -6.92 53.01 -25.14
C ARG A 383 -6.29 52.92 -26.53
N VAL A 384 -6.52 51.82 -27.27
CA VAL A 384 -6.00 51.66 -28.63
C VAL A 384 -6.67 52.64 -29.60
N LEU A 385 -7.98 52.87 -29.46
CA LEU A 385 -8.72 53.84 -30.28
C LEU A 385 -8.28 55.28 -29.99
N VAL A 386 -8.17 55.66 -28.72
CA VAL A 386 -7.69 57.00 -28.31
C VAL A 386 -6.23 57.23 -28.70
N SER A 387 -5.37 56.19 -28.61
CA SER A 387 -3.98 56.27 -29.09
C SER A 387 -3.90 56.48 -30.61
N ARG A 388 -4.86 55.93 -31.37
CA ARG A 388 -4.98 56.17 -32.82
C ARG A 388 -5.44 57.59 -33.14
N GLU A 389 -6.33 58.17 -32.35
CA GLU A 389 -6.76 59.58 -32.51
C GLU A 389 -5.69 60.58 -32.07
N GLY A 390 -4.80 60.21 -31.15
CA GLY A 390 -3.63 61.00 -30.75
C GLY A 390 -2.48 61.04 -31.77
N LEU A 391 -2.66 60.42 -32.94
CA LEU A 391 -1.66 60.29 -34.01
C LEU A 391 -2.11 60.97 -35.32
N GLU A 392 -2.93 62.02 -35.26
CA GLU A 392 -3.04 62.97 -36.37
C GLU A 392 -1.86 63.97 -36.33
N PRO A 393 -1.01 64.02 -37.37
CA PRO A 393 0.05 65.01 -37.45
C PRO A 393 -0.55 66.40 -37.76
N LEU A 394 -0.15 67.39 -36.98
CA LEU A 394 -0.31 68.82 -37.29
C LEU A 394 0.33 69.13 -38.65
N LEU A 395 -0.42 68.99 -39.75
CA LEU A 395 0.08 69.36 -41.07
C LEU A 395 -1.02 69.66 -42.09
N VAL A 396 -1.82 70.71 -41.88
CA VAL A 396 -2.35 71.52 -43.00
C VAL A 396 -2.53 72.97 -42.54
N GLU A 397 -1.40 73.69 -42.45
CA GLU A 397 -1.39 75.12 -42.71
C GLU A 397 -0.89 75.27 -44.16
N HIS A 398 -1.55 76.13 -44.95
CA HIS A 398 -1.32 76.42 -46.38
C HIS A 398 -1.93 75.50 -47.44
N LEU A 399 -3.15 75.85 -47.87
CA LEU A 399 -3.65 76.00 -49.25
C LEU A 399 -5.13 76.48 -49.08
N HIS A 400 -5.60 77.67 -49.45
CA HIS A 400 -5.41 78.47 -50.66
C HIS A 400 -5.77 79.95 -50.40
N ARG A 401 -5.02 80.86 -51.03
CA ARG A 401 -5.52 82.17 -51.50
C ARG A 401 -6.53 81.93 -52.62
N TYR A 402 -7.71 82.54 -52.56
CA TYR A 402 -8.17 83.61 -53.47
C TYR A 402 -9.56 84.09 -53.06
#